data_AF-A0AAF3JB35-F1
#
_entry.id   AF-A0AAF3JB35-F1
#
_cell.length_a   1.000
_cell.length_b   1.000
_cell.length_c   1.000
_cell.angle_alpha   90.00
_cell.angle_beta   90.00
_cell.angle_gamma   90.00
#
_symmetry.space_group_name_H-M   'P 1'
#
loop_
_entity.id
_entity.type
_entity.pdbx_description
1 polymer ?
#
loop_
_entity_poly.entity_id
_entity_poly.type
_entity_poly.pdbx_seq_one_letter_code
_entity_poly.pdbx_strand_id
1 'polypeptide(L)'
;MSLGHASILANLLKNGGNKIIKKLKDNKFPGNIIIGGPQISYLKSNHEKYYQQADIFIRGYAENCLLEYLQSKEKYPKVAGQADDNRVARAGLESLPSPILSGLIPPQHFIRWETQKGCPFRCSFCQHRETDLGGEALRRRNFEQLRVFNEIQWLAENKIGDLAVVDPTFNSGKQHVGIISEALNFMRTKRNLDWWKASKLRKSRQYANKTEFPM
;
A
#
# COMPACT_ATOMS: atom_id res chain seq x y z
N MET A 1 -1.88 -35.97 -8.79
CA MET A 1 -3.06 -35.35 -8.13
C MET A 1 -2.63 -34.09 -7.37
N SER A 2 -2.65 -32.91 -7.99
CA SER A 2 -2.56 -31.61 -7.27
C SER A 2 -2.94 -30.37 -8.10
N LEU A 3 -3.50 -30.53 -9.31
CA LEU A 3 -3.95 -29.40 -10.15
C LEU A 3 -5.27 -28.75 -9.67
N GLY A 4 -5.95 -29.33 -8.67
CA GLY A 4 -7.26 -28.89 -8.20
C GLY A 4 -7.26 -27.71 -7.23
N HIS A 5 -6.20 -27.50 -6.45
CA HIS A 5 -6.21 -26.45 -5.41
C HIS A 5 -5.80 -25.06 -5.96
N ALA A 6 -4.96 -25.00 -6.99
CA ALA A 6 -4.57 -23.74 -7.63
C ALA A 6 -5.72 -23.10 -8.44
N SER A 7 -6.64 -23.91 -8.99
CA SER A 7 -7.77 -23.42 -9.79
C SER A 7 -8.90 -22.83 -8.95
N ILE A 8 -9.08 -23.30 -7.70
CA ILE A 8 -10.12 -22.83 -6.78
C ILE A 8 -9.76 -21.44 -6.19
N LEU A 9 -8.50 -21.23 -5.81
CA LEU A 9 -8.00 -19.91 -5.36
C LEU A 9 -8.06 -18.87 -6.48
N ALA A 10 -7.77 -19.26 -7.72
CA ALA A 10 -7.93 -18.38 -8.88
C ALA A 10 -9.41 -18.02 -9.14
N ASN A 11 -10.37 -18.90 -8.87
CA ASN A 11 -11.79 -18.64 -9.11
C ASN A 11 -12.47 -17.77 -8.04
N LEU A 12 -12.01 -17.80 -6.79
CA LEU A 12 -12.55 -16.95 -5.73
C LEU A 12 -12.10 -15.48 -5.86
N LEU A 13 -10.89 -15.23 -6.36
CA LEU A 13 -10.39 -13.87 -6.62
C LEU A 13 -10.88 -13.29 -7.97
N LYS A 14 -11.31 -14.13 -8.93
CA LYS A 14 -11.78 -13.72 -10.27
C LYS A 14 -13.06 -12.88 -10.30
N ASN A 15 -13.81 -12.80 -9.21
CA ASN A 15 -15.20 -12.36 -9.28
C ASN A 15 -15.47 -10.96 -8.70
N GLY A 16 -14.62 -10.41 -7.84
CA GLY A 16 -14.88 -9.09 -7.24
C GLY A 16 -14.69 -7.96 -8.25
N GLY A 17 -13.45 -7.78 -8.72
CA GLY A 17 -13.07 -6.72 -9.64
C GLY A 17 -13.87 -6.75 -10.94
N ASN A 18 -13.97 -7.91 -11.58
CA ASN A 18 -14.74 -8.04 -12.84
C ASN A 18 -16.22 -7.73 -12.69
N LYS A 19 -16.85 -8.07 -11.56
CA LYS A 19 -18.26 -7.69 -11.34
C LYS A 19 -18.42 -6.17 -11.26
N ILE A 20 -17.47 -5.47 -10.65
CA ILE A 20 -17.48 -4.00 -10.56
C ILE A 20 -17.27 -3.40 -11.94
N ILE A 21 -16.24 -3.86 -12.67
CA ILE A 21 -15.94 -3.38 -14.03
C ILE A 21 -17.15 -3.60 -14.95
N LYS A 22 -17.75 -4.79 -14.92
CA LYS A 22 -18.94 -5.11 -15.69
C LYS A 22 -20.09 -4.17 -15.35
N LYS A 23 -20.39 -3.97 -14.07
CA LYS A 23 -21.43 -3.02 -13.65
C LYS A 23 -21.16 -1.60 -14.15
N LEU A 24 -19.91 -1.12 -14.11
CA LEU A 24 -19.57 0.20 -14.62
C LEU A 24 -19.85 0.32 -16.13
N LYS A 25 -19.44 -0.67 -16.93
CA LYS A 25 -19.69 -0.69 -18.38
C LYS A 25 -21.18 -0.86 -18.70
N ASP A 26 -21.89 -1.74 -17.99
CA ASP A 26 -23.35 -1.93 -18.15
C ASP A 26 -24.12 -0.62 -17.86
N ASN A 27 -23.62 0.21 -16.94
CA ASN A 27 -24.15 1.55 -16.65
C ASN A 27 -23.53 2.67 -17.51
N LYS A 28 -22.85 2.31 -18.61
CA LYS A 28 -22.27 3.26 -19.58
C LYS A 28 -21.31 4.28 -18.95
N PHE A 29 -20.47 3.85 -18.01
CA PHE A 29 -19.42 4.70 -17.44
C PHE A 29 -18.55 5.32 -18.56
N PRO A 30 -18.44 6.65 -18.65
CA PRO A 30 -17.81 7.32 -19.79
C PRO A 30 -16.28 7.38 -19.69
N GLY A 31 -15.70 7.09 -18.51
CA GLY A 31 -14.27 7.17 -18.29
C GLY A 31 -13.52 5.88 -18.58
N ASN A 32 -12.19 5.98 -18.58
CA ASN A 32 -11.29 4.83 -18.65
C ASN A 32 -11.25 4.10 -17.31
N ILE A 33 -11.34 2.77 -17.36
CA ILE A 33 -11.20 1.88 -16.22
C ILE A 33 -9.73 1.48 -16.11
N ILE A 34 -9.07 2.08 -15.12
CA ILE A 34 -7.66 1.85 -14.81
C ILE A 34 -7.55 0.84 -13.68
N ILE A 35 -6.80 -0.24 -13.88
CA ILE A 35 -6.52 -1.25 -12.85
C ILE A 35 -5.03 -1.23 -12.52
N GLY A 36 -4.72 -1.25 -11.23
CA GLY A 36 -3.35 -1.30 -10.75
C GLY A 36 -3.19 -2.12 -9.49
N GLY A 37 -2.11 -1.86 -8.77
CA GLY A 37 -1.78 -2.53 -7.53
C GLY A 37 -1.00 -3.84 -7.72
N PRO A 38 -0.73 -4.56 -6.61
CA PRO A 38 0.18 -5.69 -6.64
C PRO A 38 -0.30 -6.82 -7.56
N GLN A 39 -1.61 -7.08 -7.62
CA GLN A 39 -2.20 -8.11 -8.48
C GLN A 39 -1.88 -7.92 -9.98
N ILE A 40 -1.89 -6.67 -10.45
CA ILE A 40 -1.51 -6.31 -11.82
C ILE A 40 0.00 -6.37 -12.00
N SER A 41 0.75 -6.05 -10.95
CA SER A 41 2.22 -6.14 -10.99
C SER A 41 2.73 -7.59 -11.01
N TYR A 42 2.04 -8.52 -10.34
CA TYR A 42 2.40 -9.94 -10.31
C TYR A 42 2.09 -10.63 -11.62
N LEU A 43 0.99 -10.23 -12.25
CA LEU A 43 0.57 -10.78 -13.51
C LEU A 43 1.49 -10.21 -14.59
N LYS A 44 2.54 -10.95 -14.98
CA LYS A 44 3.48 -10.46 -16.01
C LYS A 44 2.84 -10.30 -17.39
N SER A 45 1.74 -10.98 -17.68
CA SER A 45 1.07 -10.91 -18.98
C SER A 45 -0.37 -11.42 -18.89
N ASN A 46 -1.16 -11.26 -19.95
CA ASN A 46 -2.56 -11.70 -20.03
C ASN A 46 -3.49 -10.99 -19.04
N HIS A 47 -3.22 -9.71 -18.77
CA HIS A 47 -4.10 -8.83 -17.99
C HIS A 47 -5.54 -8.86 -18.49
N GLU A 48 -5.74 -8.76 -19.81
CA GLU A 48 -7.07 -8.78 -20.42
C GLU A 48 -7.81 -10.10 -20.21
N LYS A 49 -7.10 -11.23 -20.04
CA LYS A 49 -7.74 -12.52 -19.75
C LYS A 49 -8.49 -12.47 -18.42
N TYR A 50 -7.93 -11.76 -17.43
CA TYR A 50 -8.50 -11.66 -16.09
C TYR A 50 -9.34 -10.41 -15.89
N TYR A 51 -9.12 -9.35 -16.68
CA TYR A 51 -9.80 -8.06 -16.58
C TYR A 51 -10.23 -7.58 -17.97
N GLN A 52 -11.17 -8.31 -18.58
CA GLN A 52 -11.52 -8.17 -20.00
C GLN A 52 -12.07 -6.81 -20.41
N GLN A 53 -12.67 -6.09 -19.47
CA GLN A 53 -13.35 -4.81 -19.72
C GLN A 53 -12.61 -3.61 -19.10
N ALA A 54 -11.38 -3.82 -18.59
CA ALA A 54 -10.51 -2.75 -18.17
C ALA A 54 -9.80 -2.14 -19.38
N ASP A 55 -9.60 -0.82 -19.35
CA ASP A 55 -9.02 -0.08 -20.47
C ASP A 55 -7.50 0.09 -20.30
N ILE A 56 -7.01 0.15 -19.06
CA ILE A 56 -5.63 0.53 -18.75
C ILE A 56 -5.10 -0.27 -17.55
N PHE A 57 -3.84 -0.70 -17.64
CA PHE A 57 -3.14 -1.46 -16.61
C PHE A 57 -1.86 -0.75 -16.16
N ILE A 58 -1.75 -0.49 -14.86
CA ILE A 58 -0.55 0.11 -14.24
C ILE A 58 0.12 -0.91 -13.33
N ARG A 59 1.39 -1.24 -13.62
CA ARG A 59 2.24 -2.06 -12.75
C ARG A 59 3.17 -1.18 -11.93
N GLY A 60 3.53 -1.60 -10.73
CA GLY A 60 4.42 -0.85 -9.84
C GLY A 60 3.73 0.31 -9.14
N TYR A 61 4.47 1.38 -8.90
CA TYR A 61 4.01 2.56 -8.16
C TYR A 61 3.36 3.55 -9.11
N ALA A 62 2.03 3.69 -8.99
CA ALA A 62 1.20 4.41 -9.95
C ALA A 62 1.23 5.93 -9.80
N GLU A 63 1.80 6.48 -8.72
CA GLU A 63 1.65 7.88 -8.33
C GLU A 63 2.05 8.86 -9.45
N ASN A 64 3.26 8.74 -10.00
CA ASN A 64 3.72 9.60 -11.09
C ASN A 64 3.10 9.23 -12.44
N CYS A 65 3.00 7.93 -12.74
CA CYS A 65 2.45 7.44 -14.01
C CYS A 65 0.98 7.82 -14.21
N LEU A 66 0.18 7.74 -13.15
CA LEU A 66 -1.22 8.17 -13.18
C LEU A 66 -1.33 9.68 -13.40
N LEU A 67 -0.48 10.48 -12.75
CA LEU A 67 -0.45 11.92 -12.94
C LEU A 67 -0.08 12.29 -14.39
N GLU A 68 0.97 11.68 -14.94
CA GLU A 68 1.40 11.89 -16.32
C GLU A 68 0.29 11.53 -17.32
N TYR A 69 -0.36 10.38 -17.10
CA TYR A 69 -1.50 9.93 -17.88
C TYR A 69 -2.67 10.93 -17.85
N LEU A 70 -3.06 11.39 -16.65
CA LEU A 70 -4.15 12.37 -16.49
C LEU A 70 -3.82 13.75 -17.08
N GLN A 71 -2.53 14.11 -17.14
CA GLN A 71 -2.07 15.36 -17.74
C GLN A 71 -1.93 15.32 -19.26
N SER A 72 -2.31 14.22 -19.92
CA SER A 72 -2.15 14.01 -21.38
C SER A 72 -0.71 14.16 -21.90
N LYS A 73 0.28 14.09 -21.01
CA LYS A 73 1.70 14.05 -21.37
C LYS A 73 2.02 12.59 -21.67
N GLU A 74 2.01 12.19 -22.94
CA GLU A 74 2.23 10.78 -23.27
C GLU A 74 3.57 10.24 -22.74
N LYS A 75 3.49 9.36 -21.73
CA LYS A 75 4.16 8.06 -21.64
C LYS A 75 3.56 7.20 -20.50
N TYR A 76 2.97 6.05 -20.88
CA TYR A 76 2.52 4.90 -20.06
C TYR A 76 1.32 5.14 -19.12
N PRO A 77 0.29 4.25 -19.14
CA PRO A 77 0.41 2.82 -18.79
C PRO A 77 0.14 1.83 -19.95
N LYS A 78 0.11 0.51 -19.68
CA LYS A 78 -0.25 -0.50 -20.69
C LYS A 78 -1.73 -0.33 -21.05
N VAL A 79 -2.02 0.01 -22.30
CA VAL A 79 -3.38 0.13 -22.83
C VAL A 79 -3.89 -1.25 -23.25
N ALA A 80 -5.14 -1.57 -22.93
CA ALA A 80 -5.76 -2.82 -23.32
C ALA A 80 -5.75 -3.00 -24.85
N GLY A 81 -5.39 -4.19 -25.31
CA GLY A 81 -5.32 -4.51 -26.74
C GLY A 81 -4.02 -4.06 -27.44
N GLN A 82 -3.12 -3.35 -26.75
CA GLN A 82 -1.77 -3.07 -27.23
C GLN A 82 -0.77 -4.13 -26.75
N ALA A 83 0.38 -4.22 -27.43
CA ALA A 83 1.48 -5.07 -27.00
C ALA A 83 1.96 -4.69 -25.59
N ASP A 84 2.24 -5.70 -24.78
CA ASP A 84 2.63 -5.53 -23.39
C ASP A 84 4.16 -5.50 -23.26
N ASP A 85 4.73 -4.30 -23.25
CA ASP A 85 6.18 -4.07 -23.10
C ASP A 85 6.71 -4.37 -21.69
N ASN A 86 5.89 -4.95 -20.80
CA ASN A 86 6.24 -5.27 -19.42
C ASN A 86 6.76 -4.08 -18.60
N ARG A 87 6.27 -2.87 -18.92
CA ARG A 87 6.67 -1.64 -18.25
C ARG A 87 6.14 -1.55 -16.84
N VAL A 88 6.88 -0.82 -16.01
CA VAL A 88 6.73 -0.80 -14.56
C VAL A 88 6.84 0.64 -14.11
N ALA A 89 5.73 1.17 -13.61
CA ALA A 89 5.67 2.53 -13.13
C ALA A 89 6.55 2.69 -11.88
N ARG A 90 7.21 3.84 -11.82
CA ARG A 90 8.08 4.24 -10.73
C ARG A 90 7.51 5.49 -10.09
N ALA A 91 7.70 5.60 -8.78
CA ALA A 91 7.40 6.81 -8.05
C ALA A 91 8.67 7.49 -7.53
N GLY A 92 8.74 8.80 -7.62
CA GLY A 92 9.76 9.62 -6.97
C GLY A 92 9.40 9.87 -5.51
N LEU A 93 9.79 8.98 -4.59
CA LEU A 93 9.39 9.10 -3.18
C LEU A 93 9.74 10.46 -2.54
N GLU A 94 10.85 11.06 -2.96
CA GLU A 94 11.31 12.37 -2.46
C GLU A 94 10.36 13.51 -2.85
N SER A 95 9.65 13.40 -3.98
CA SER A 95 8.71 14.42 -4.45
C SER A 95 7.25 14.09 -4.12
N LEU A 96 6.97 12.92 -3.54
CA LEU A 96 5.62 12.55 -3.18
C LEU A 96 5.15 13.32 -1.94
N PRO A 97 3.99 14.01 -2.01
CA PRO A 97 3.43 14.66 -0.85
C PRO A 97 3.01 13.63 0.21
N SER A 98 3.07 14.02 1.47
CA SER A 98 2.49 13.24 2.56
C SER A 98 0.97 13.27 2.49
N PRO A 99 0.25 12.13 2.47
CA PRO A 99 -1.20 12.10 2.62
C PRO A 99 -1.69 12.66 3.97
N ILE A 100 -0.85 12.56 5.00
CA ILE A 100 -1.16 13.06 6.34
C ILE A 100 -0.96 14.58 6.40
N LEU A 101 0.20 15.08 5.98
CA LEU A 101 0.50 16.52 6.05
C LEU A 101 -0.29 17.35 5.02
N SER A 102 -0.73 16.74 3.91
CA SER A 102 -1.61 17.40 2.94
C SER A 102 -3.09 17.45 3.38
N GLY A 103 -3.44 16.81 4.50
CA GLY A 103 -4.82 16.73 4.98
C GLY A 103 -5.71 15.75 4.21
N LEU A 104 -5.15 14.96 3.27
CA LEU A 104 -5.90 13.93 2.54
C LEU A 104 -6.40 12.83 3.47
N ILE A 105 -5.58 12.44 4.46
CA ILE A 105 -5.98 11.54 5.54
C ILE A 105 -6.32 12.40 6.77
N PRO A 106 -7.61 12.52 7.15
CA PRO A 106 -7.99 13.24 8.35
C PRO A 106 -7.56 12.48 9.61
N PRO A 107 -7.46 13.16 10.76
CA PRO A 107 -7.23 12.52 12.06
C PRO A 107 -8.25 11.40 12.32
N GLN A 108 -7.75 10.22 12.67
CA GLN A 108 -8.56 9.05 12.99
C GLN A 108 -7.84 8.18 14.02
N HIS A 109 -8.58 7.36 14.75
CA HIS A 109 -7.99 6.56 15.84
C HIS A 109 -6.91 5.58 15.33
N PHE A 110 -7.08 5.00 14.14
CA PHE A 110 -6.16 4.01 13.58
C PHE A 110 -5.60 4.49 12.24
N ILE A 111 -4.28 4.67 12.15
CA ILE A 111 -3.59 5.07 10.92
C ILE A 111 -2.63 3.98 10.46
N ARG A 112 -2.68 3.68 9.16
CA ARG A 112 -1.63 2.94 8.47
C ARG A 112 -0.61 3.94 7.94
N TRP A 113 0.64 3.75 8.31
CA TRP A 113 1.71 4.69 8.05
C TRP A 113 2.87 4.00 7.37
N GLU A 114 3.43 4.65 6.36
CA GLU A 114 4.51 4.12 5.53
C GLU A 114 5.69 5.10 5.64
N THR A 115 6.86 4.61 6.01
CA THR A 115 8.09 5.40 6.16
C THR A 115 9.11 5.10 5.05
N GLN A 116 8.93 3.98 4.36
CA GLN A 116 9.78 3.53 3.26
C GLN A 116 9.02 2.57 2.34
N LYS A 117 9.49 2.46 1.09
CA LYS A 117 9.03 1.47 0.12
C LYS A 117 10.13 0.53 -0.31
N GLY A 118 9.73 -0.65 -0.77
CA GLY A 118 10.64 -1.67 -1.28
C GLY A 118 11.34 -2.49 -0.19
N CYS A 119 11.78 -3.69 -0.57
CA CYS A 119 12.34 -4.68 0.35
C CYS A 119 13.54 -5.38 -0.29
N PRO A 120 14.75 -5.34 0.30
CA PRO A 120 15.93 -5.96 -0.30
C PRO A 120 15.94 -7.49 -0.23
N PHE A 121 14.99 -8.09 0.46
CA PHE A 121 14.92 -9.53 0.64
C PHE A 121 14.23 -10.21 -0.55
N ARG A 122 14.74 -11.37 -0.94
CA ARG A 122 14.23 -12.20 -2.05
C ARG A 122 13.54 -13.48 -1.53
N CYS A 123 12.69 -13.33 -0.49
CA CYS A 123 12.01 -14.46 0.15
C CYS A 123 11.07 -15.20 -0.82
N SER A 124 11.26 -16.50 -0.98
CA SER A 124 10.54 -17.33 -1.98
C SER A 124 9.03 -17.30 -1.88
N PHE A 125 8.51 -17.03 -0.68
CA PHE A 125 7.08 -17.00 -0.36
C PHE A 125 6.47 -15.60 -0.33
N CYS A 126 7.28 -14.54 -0.44
CA CYS A 126 6.82 -13.19 -0.14
C CYS A 126 6.20 -12.52 -1.37
N GLN A 127 4.96 -12.07 -1.22
CA GLN A 127 4.29 -11.27 -2.26
C GLN A 127 5.00 -9.93 -2.53
N HIS A 128 5.76 -9.39 -1.57
CA HIS A 128 6.60 -8.20 -1.82
C HIS A 128 7.84 -8.49 -2.67
N ARG A 129 8.23 -9.76 -2.84
CA ARG A 129 9.32 -10.16 -3.75
C ARG A 129 8.87 -10.01 -5.19
N GLU A 130 7.75 -10.62 -5.57
CA GLU A 130 7.34 -10.81 -6.98
C GLU A 130 6.97 -9.53 -7.74
N THR A 131 7.07 -8.35 -7.11
CA THR A 131 7.23 -7.06 -7.79
C THR A 131 8.61 -6.88 -8.47
N ASP A 132 9.34 -7.98 -8.75
CA ASP A 132 10.58 -8.12 -9.54
C ASP A 132 10.55 -7.54 -10.97
N LEU A 133 9.54 -6.74 -11.27
CA LEU A 133 9.36 -5.93 -12.46
C LEU A 133 10.45 -4.84 -12.54
N GLY A 134 11.70 -5.24 -12.76
CA GLY A 134 12.84 -4.33 -12.98
C GLY A 134 13.71 -4.04 -11.76
N GLY A 135 13.69 -4.88 -10.71
CA GLY A 135 14.62 -4.81 -9.57
C GLY A 135 14.44 -3.63 -8.60
N GLU A 136 13.66 -2.61 -8.96
CA GLU A 136 13.43 -1.43 -8.12
C GLU A 136 12.58 -1.70 -6.87
N ALA A 137 11.61 -2.63 -6.93
CA ALA A 137 10.89 -3.05 -5.73
C ALA A 137 11.79 -3.79 -4.73
N LEU A 138 12.92 -4.32 -5.19
CA LEU A 138 13.96 -4.92 -4.36
C LEU A 138 14.91 -3.88 -3.77
N ARG A 139 14.80 -2.60 -4.14
CA ARG A 139 15.60 -1.53 -3.56
C ARG A 139 14.79 -0.86 -2.46
N ARG A 140 15.32 -0.87 -1.24
CA ARG A 140 14.79 -0.03 -0.16
C ARG A 140 14.95 1.43 -0.56
N ARG A 141 13.86 2.19 -0.48
CA ARG A 141 13.82 3.63 -0.69
C ARG A 141 13.03 4.25 0.44
N ASN A 142 13.61 5.27 1.05
CA ASN A 142 12.97 5.96 2.16
C ASN A 142 12.22 7.18 1.66
N PHE A 143 11.24 7.64 2.43
CA PHE A 143 10.79 9.02 2.31
C PHE A 143 11.81 9.98 2.93
N GLU A 144 11.72 11.26 2.57
CA GLU A 144 12.53 12.31 3.17
C GLU A 144 12.36 12.29 4.70
N GLN A 145 13.47 12.35 5.43
CA GLN A 145 13.45 12.25 6.89
C GLN A 145 12.65 13.38 7.55
N LEU A 146 12.78 14.61 7.03
CA LEU A 146 12.05 15.75 7.55
C LEU A 146 10.53 15.57 7.40
N ARG A 147 10.08 15.04 6.26
CA ARG A 147 8.67 14.67 6.05
C ARG A 147 8.20 13.67 7.11
N VAL A 148 8.95 12.59 7.34
CA VAL A 148 8.60 11.55 8.33
C VAL A 148 8.52 12.14 9.74
N PHE A 149 9.41 13.06 10.10
CA PHE A 149 9.40 13.72 11.41
C PHE A 149 8.21 14.66 11.58
N ASN A 150 7.86 15.42 10.54
CA ASN A 150 6.66 16.24 10.53
C ASN A 150 5.38 15.37 10.65
N GLU A 151 5.35 14.21 10.00
CA GLU A 151 4.25 13.24 10.16
C GLU A 151 4.16 12.73 11.61
N ILE A 152 5.29 12.43 12.27
CA ILE A 152 5.32 12.06 13.70
C ILE A 152 4.72 13.16 14.57
N GLN A 153 5.12 14.42 14.34
CA GLN A 153 4.57 15.56 15.07
C GLN A 153 3.05 15.64 14.90
N TRP A 154 2.57 15.54 13.67
CA TRP A 154 1.14 15.57 13.36
C TRP A 154 0.39 14.41 14.06
N LEU A 155 0.94 13.19 14.04
CA LEU A 155 0.35 12.01 14.68
C LEU A 155 0.23 12.22 16.21
N ALA A 156 1.23 12.86 16.82
CA ALA A 156 1.23 13.15 18.25
C ALA A 156 0.23 14.26 18.62
N GLU A 157 0.21 15.36 17.87
CA GLU A 157 -0.70 16.49 18.09
C GLU A 157 -2.17 16.07 17.95
N ASN A 158 -2.45 15.21 16.98
CA ASN A 158 -3.79 14.68 16.73
C ASN A 158 -4.17 13.50 17.62
N LYS A 159 -3.29 13.06 18.54
CA LYS A 159 -3.53 11.96 19.48
C LYS A 159 -4.07 10.71 18.75
N ILE A 160 -3.29 10.19 17.80
CA ILE A 160 -3.66 9.02 16.98
C ILE A 160 -3.47 7.72 17.77
N GLY A 161 -4.57 7.08 18.16
CA GLY A 161 -4.61 5.99 19.14
C GLY A 161 -3.74 4.79 18.81
N ASP A 162 -3.76 4.38 17.55
CA ASP A 162 -3.07 3.22 17.04
C ASP A 162 -2.40 3.54 15.70
N LEU A 163 -1.14 3.13 15.59
CA LEU A 163 -0.33 3.31 14.39
C LEU A 163 0.16 1.96 13.90
N ALA A 164 -0.16 1.62 12.65
CA ALA A 164 0.34 0.43 11.98
C ALA A 164 1.36 0.85 10.92
N VAL A 165 2.64 0.55 11.17
CA VAL A 165 3.68 0.73 10.15
C VAL A 165 3.50 -0.37 9.11
N VAL A 166 3.22 0.02 7.86
CA VAL A 166 2.94 -0.90 6.73
C VAL A 166 4.13 -1.10 5.81
N ASP A 167 5.32 -0.66 6.24
CA ASP A 167 6.56 -0.93 5.53
C ASP A 167 6.78 -2.44 5.39
N PRO A 168 7.31 -2.92 4.25
CA PRO A 168 7.65 -4.33 4.09
C PRO A 168 8.60 -4.85 5.18
N THR A 169 9.57 -4.02 5.59
CA THR A 169 10.56 -4.35 6.62
C THR A 169 11.03 -3.10 7.39
N PHE A 170 10.21 -2.58 8.31
CA PHE A 170 10.50 -1.35 9.08
C PHE A 170 11.87 -1.35 9.77
N ASN A 171 12.20 -2.42 10.50
CA ASN A 171 13.45 -2.55 11.27
C ASN A 171 14.70 -2.78 10.39
N SER A 172 14.56 -2.72 9.06
CA SER A 172 15.65 -2.92 8.14
C SER A 172 16.10 -1.55 7.60
N GLY A 173 17.41 -1.26 7.68
CA GLY A 173 17.97 0.03 7.24
C GLY A 173 18.37 0.94 8.40
N LYS A 174 18.83 2.16 8.10
CA LYS A 174 19.47 3.05 9.10
C LYS A 174 18.50 4.00 9.80
N GLN A 175 17.31 4.24 9.24
CA GLN A 175 16.41 5.31 9.70
C GLN A 175 15.49 4.90 10.86
N HIS A 176 15.17 3.61 11.00
CA HIS A 176 14.17 3.13 11.96
C HIS A 176 14.45 3.56 13.42
N VAL A 177 15.72 3.52 13.85
CA VAL A 177 16.11 3.98 15.19
C VAL A 177 15.81 5.46 15.38
N GLY A 178 16.13 6.30 14.38
CA GLY A 178 15.83 7.72 14.40
C GLY A 178 14.33 7.99 14.45
N ILE A 179 13.55 7.29 13.63
CA ILE A 179 12.08 7.38 13.60
C ILE A 179 11.47 7.02 14.96
N ILE A 180 11.90 5.90 15.56
CA ILE A 180 11.44 5.48 16.89
C ILE A 180 11.84 6.51 17.94
N SER A 181 13.08 7.01 17.91
CA SER A 181 13.58 7.99 18.88
C SER A 181 12.78 9.28 18.82
N GLU A 182 12.50 9.78 17.61
CA GLU A 182 11.71 10.98 17.40
C GLU A 182 10.26 10.80 17.88
N ALA A 183 9.64 9.67 17.53
CA ALA A 183 8.30 9.34 18.01
C ALA A 183 8.23 9.26 19.54
N LEU A 184 9.23 8.63 20.18
CA LEU A 184 9.33 8.57 21.64
C LEU A 184 9.55 9.95 22.26
N ASN A 185 10.36 10.81 21.64
CA ASN A 185 10.60 12.17 22.14
C ASN A 185 9.31 12.99 22.12
N PHE A 186 8.57 13.01 21.01
CA PHE A 186 7.28 13.70 20.93
C PHE A 186 6.25 13.15 21.92
N MET A 187 6.21 11.83 22.09
CA MET A 187 5.35 11.20 23.10
C MET A 187 5.76 11.57 24.54
N ARG A 188 7.05 11.84 24.81
CA ARG A 188 7.58 12.23 26.13
C ARG A 188 7.42 13.72 26.43
N THR A 189 7.52 14.59 25.43
CA THR A 189 7.42 16.04 25.62
C THR A 189 5.96 16.50 25.72
N LYS A 190 5.03 15.84 25.02
CA LYS A 190 3.59 16.14 25.07
C LYS A 190 2.82 15.35 26.15
N ARG A 191 3.50 14.86 27.21
CA ARG A 191 2.89 14.04 28.27
C ARG A 191 1.68 14.72 28.92
N ASN A 192 0.48 14.35 28.44
CA ASN A 192 -0.57 13.80 29.28
C ASN A 192 -0.55 12.28 29.07
N LEU A 193 0.25 11.57 29.88
CA LEU A 193 0.53 10.12 29.81
C LEU A 193 -0.72 9.22 29.87
N ASP A 194 -1.87 9.77 30.19
CA ASP A 194 -3.09 9.01 30.46
C ASP A 194 -3.69 8.41 29.19
N TRP A 195 -3.55 9.08 28.05
CA TRP A 195 -4.27 8.70 26.84
C TRP A 195 -3.68 7.45 26.13
N TRP A 196 -2.35 7.26 26.13
CA TRP A 196 -1.72 6.04 25.56
C TRP A 196 -1.73 4.84 26.52
N LYS A 197 -1.71 5.09 27.84
CA LYS A 197 -1.93 4.03 28.84
C LYS A 197 -3.37 3.51 28.75
N ALA A 198 -4.35 4.40 28.54
CA ALA A 198 -5.75 4.02 28.37
C ALA A 198 -5.99 3.16 27.11
N SER A 199 -5.32 3.44 25.98
CA SER A 199 -5.48 2.64 24.75
C SER A 199 -4.88 1.23 24.87
N LYS A 200 -3.71 1.07 25.52
CA LYS A 200 -3.11 -0.25 25.81
C LYS A 200 -3.93 -1.08 26.80
N LEU A 201 -4.45 -0.46 27.86
CA LEU A 201 -5.34 -1.14 28.84
C LEU A 201 -6.65 -1.62 28.22
N ARG A 202 -7.16 -0.90 27.20
CA ARG A 202 -8.39 -1.28 26.49
C ARG A 202 -8.19 -2.53 25.62
N LYS A 203 -7.04 -2.65 24.95
CA LYS A 203 -6.71 -3.83 24.13
C LYS A 203 -6.35 -5.05 24.96
N SER A 204 -5.58 -4.92 26.04
CA SER A 204 -5.24 -6.09 26.88
C SER A 204 -6.48 -6.75 27.50
N ARG A 205 -7.48 -5.97 27.93
CA ARG A 205 -8.78 -6.49 28.39
C ARG A 205 -9.59 -7.16 27.27
N GLN A 206 -9.52 -6.65 26.05
CA GLN A 206 -10.28 -7.19 24.92
C GLN A 206 -9.73 -8.54 24.41
N TYR A 207 -8.43 -8.79 24.55
CA TYR A 207 -7.83 -10.09 24.27
C TYR A 207 -7.92 -11.07 25.45
N ALA A 208 -7.90 -10.58 26.70
CA ALA A 208 -8.07 -11.44 27.89
C ALA A 208 -9.49 -12.02 28.00
N ASN A 209 -10.53 -11.30 27.52
CA ASN A 209 -11.91 -11.78 27.54
C ASN A 209 -12.30 -12.65 26.33
N LYS A 210 -11.33 -13.09 25.51
CA LYS A 210 -11.56 -13.98 24.35
C LYS A 210 -10.85 -15.33 24.44
N THR A 211 -10.23 -15.64 25.57
CA THR A 211 -9.57 -16.93 25.83
C THR A 211 -10.44 -17.89 26.65
N GLU A 212 -11.72 -18.02 26.29
CA GLU A 212 -12.47 -19.24 26.59
C GLU A 212 -12.70 -19.96 25.27
N PHE A 213 -11.78 -20.88 24.96
CA PHE A 213 -12.04 -21.89 23.95
C PHE A 213 -12.98 -22.93 24.59
N PRO A 214 -14.16 -23.21 24.01
CA PRO A 214 -14.93 -24.37 24.41
C PRO A 214 -14.12 -25.63 24.07
N MET A 215 -13.98 -26.53 25.06
CA MET A 215 -13.50 -27.90 24.84
C MET A 215 -14.46 -28.68 23.93
#